data_AF-A0A9P1IRC8-F1
#
_entry.id   AF-A0A9P1IRC8-F1
#
_cell.length_a   1.000
_cell.length_b   1.000
_cell.length_c   1.000
_cell.angle_alpha   90.00
_cell.angle_beta   90.00
_cell.angle_gamma   90.00
#
_symmetry.space_group_name_H-M   'P 1'
#
loop_
_entity.id
_entity.type
_entity.pdbx_description
1 polymer ?
#
loop_
_entity_poly.entity_id
_entity_poly.type
_entity_poly.pdbx_seq_one_letter_code
_entity_poly.pdbx_strand_id
1 'polypeptide(L)'
;MTRFSLILLLTLFAFSSAQNPFSCVDAKFQGCQYNLAQQIGLNDTVSSKLFKDYTIMYNYFLWMTGKNPGTTQDMLTVCNGLETFNLCNHGNQGCLDISNLIQKTDINNAYGVEATYRQYQRFNCGPGINTLIHEGLSCPQRVVSNYQLYLQTCVASYETSVANDQANGCTYAQTLMNCWSAPFQTASCGSENGIAVWWACEQNKVFAQTTFPSCPLSCDEKFGPFTGSHANYMDTHHKIENGVHFFKVSNHVEKVDGKLVEVEGVWMS
;
A
#
# COMPACT_ATOMS: atom_id res chain seq x y z
N MET A 1 -16.38 4.20 75.30
CA MET A 1 -17.34 3.61 74.34
C MET A 1 -17.88 4.79 73.55
N THR A 2 -17.50 5.05 72.31
CA THR A 2 -17.76 4.25 71.09
C THR A 2 -16.78 4.66 69.97
N ARG A 3 -16.67 3.81 68.97
CA ARG A 3 -15.55 3.67 68.01
C ARG A 3 -15.58 4.75 66.91
N PHE A 4 -14.43 5.37 66.63
CA PHE A 4 -14.15 6.03 65.35
C PHE A 4 -13.53 4.99 64.41
N SER A 5 -14.30 4.53 63.42
CA SER A 5 -13.79 3.67 62.35
C SER A 5 -13.07 4.52 61.31
N LEU A 6 -11.75 4.40 61.25
CA LEU A 6 -10.92 4.95 60.18
C LEU A 6 -10.92 3.93 59.02
N ILE A 7 -11.63 4.22 57.94
CA ILE A 7 -11.50 3.45 56.68
C ILE A 7 -10.45 4.19 55.84
N LEU A 8 -9.24 3.63 55.80
CA LEU A 8 -8.17 4.09 54.92
C LEU A 8 -8.38 3.45 53.54
N LEU A 9 -9.01 4.15 52.60
CA LEU A 9 -9.03 3.76 51.19
C LEU A 9 -7.65 4.10 50.59
N LEU A 10 -6.77 3.11 50.51
CA LEU A 10 -5.59 3.14 49.66
C LEU A 10 -6.04 3.02 48.20
N THR A 11 -6.25 4.14 47.53
CA THR A 11 -6.31 4.19 46.07
C THR A 11 -4.92 3.91 45.51
N LEU A 12 -4.69 2.65 45.12
CA LEU A 12 -3.62 2.28 44.20
C LEU A 12 -3.86 3.00 42.88
N PHE A 13 -3.24 4.16 42.70
CA PHE A 13 -2.99 4.70 41.37
C PHE A 13 -1.98 3.75 40.71
N ALA A 14 -2.49 2.74 40.01
CA ALA A 14 -1.72 2.07 38.99
C ALA A 14 -1.39 3.14 37.93
N PHE A 15 -0.19 3.70 38.00
CA PHE A 15 0.43 4.35 36.86
C PHE A 15 0.54 3.28 35.77
N SER A 16 -0.48 3.20 34.93
CA SER A 16 -0.30 2.68 33.59
C SER A 16 0.73 3.61 32.96
N SER A 17 1.96 3.13 32.82
CA SER A 17 2.94 3.77 31.96
C SER A 17 2.31 3.81 30.57
N ALA A 18 1.79 4.97 30.20
CA ALA A 18 1.48 5.28 28.82
C ALA A 18 2.75 4.97 28.03
N GLN A 19 2.73 3.90 27.25
CA GLN A 19 3.80 3.64 26.29
C GLN A 19 3.91 4.90 25.45
N ASN A 20 5.09 5.51 25.47
CA ASN A 20 5.33 6.71 24.67
C ASN A 20 5.06 6.31 23.21
N PRO A 21 4.05 6.88 22.52
CA PRO A 21 3.73 6.48 21.15
C PRO A 21 4.91 6.66 20.20
N PHE A 22 5.90 7.48 20.59
CA PHE A 22 7.15 7.71 19.87
C PHE A 22 8.29 6.74 20.20
N SER A 23 8.11 5.76 21.10
CA SER A 23 9.20 4.85 21.46
C SER A 23 9.53 3.94 20.27
N CYS A 24 10.70 4.16 19.67
CA CYS A 24 11.29 3.28 18.68
C CYS A 24 12.60 2.67 19.22
N VAL A 25 12.60 1.36 19.38
CA VAL A 25 13.76 0.54 19.74
C VAL A 25 14.26 -0.16 18.48
N ASP A 26 15.30 0.41 17.88
CA ASP A 26 15.83 0.01 16.59
C ASP A 26 16.22 -1.46 16.50
N ALA A 27 16.93 -1.97 17.52
CA ALA A 27 17.36 -3.37 17.54
C ALA A 27 16.17 -4.33 17.52
N LYS A 28 15.10 -3.99 18.24
CA LYS A 28 13.86 -4.78 18.24
C LYS A 28 13.19 -4.73 16.86
N PHE A 29 13.05 -3.54 16.28
CA PHE A 29 12.45 -3.36 14.96
C PHE A 29 13.21 -4.15 13.87
N GLN A 30 14.54 -4.07 13.87
CA GLN A 30 15.39 -4.81 12.93
C GLN A 30 15.24 -6.33 13.09
N GLY A 31 15.16 -6.83 14.33
CA GLY A 31 14.89 -8.23 14.60
C GLY A 31 13.52 -8.68 14.06
N CYS A 32 12.48 -7.87 14.24
CA CYS A 32 11.15 -8.15 13.71
C CYS A 32 11.11 -8.09 12.18
N GLN A 33 11.76 -7.11 11.58
CA GLN A 33 11.93 -6.99 10.13
C GLN A 33 12.64 -8.22 9.55
N TYR A 34 13.70 -8.70 10.21
CA TYR A 34 14.39 -9.91 9.79
C TYR A 34 13.45 -11.13 9.82
N ASN A 35 12.69 -11.31 10.90
CA ASN A 35 11.73 -12.40 11.01
C ASN A 35 10.65 -12.33 9.92
N LEU A 36 10.11 -11.14 9.62
CA LEU A 36 9.18 -10.92 8.51
C LEU A 36 9.79 -11.42 7.20
N ALA A 37 10.99 -10.95 6.87
CA ALA A 37 11.66 -11.31 5.63
C ALA A 37 11.87 -12.82 5.49
N GLN A 38 12.27 -13.51 6.57
CA GLN A 38 12.41 -14.97 6.55
C GLN A 38 11.07 -15.68 6.32
N GLN A 39 10.00 -15.24 6.98
CA GLN A 39 8.68 -15.86 6.84
C GLN A 39 8.10 -15.73 5.44
N ILE A 40 8.34 -14.60 4.78
CA ILE A 40 7.85 -14.37 3.42
C ILE A 40 8.78 -14.91 2.34
N GLY A 41 9.98 -15.38 2.71
CA GLY A 41 10.95 -15.96 1.77
C GLY A 41 11.83 -14.94 1.04
N LEU A 42 12.05 -13.76 1.63
CA LEU A 42 13.05 -12.80 1.16
C LEU A 42 14.46 -13.26 1.54
N ASN A 43 15.45 -12.98 0.67
CA ASN A 43 16.84 -13.27 1.00
C ASN A 43 17.40 -12.32 2.07
N ASP A 44 18.48 -12.75 2.75
CA ASP A 44 19.12 -11.97 3.81
C ASP A 44 19.69 -10.63 3.33
N THR A 45 20.14 -10.57 2.07
CA THR A 45 20.74 -9.36 1.48
C THR A 45 19.72 -8.23 1.34
N VAL A 46 18.47 -8.56 1.04
CA VAL A 46 17.38 -7.63 0.77
C VAL A 46 16.56 -7.37 2.03
N SER A 47 16.52 -8.34 2.96
CA SER A 47 15.82 -8.26 4.25
C SER A 47 16.09 -6.94 4.99
N SER A 48 17.35 -6.52 5.12
CA SER A 48 17.73 -5.29 5.86
C SER A 48 17.22 -3.97 5.25
N LYS A 49 16.75 -4.01 4.00
CA LYS A 49 16.25 -2.85 3.26
C LYS A 49 14.72 -2.78 3.20
N LEU A 50 14.01 -3.79 3.70
CA LEU A 50 12.55 -3.92 3.59
C LEU A 50 11.76 -2.67 4.06
N PHE A 51 12.22 -2.01 5.14
CA PHE A 51 11.64 -0.75 5.65
C PHE A 51 12.51 0.48 5.37
N LYS A 52 13.41 0.40 4.39
CA LYS A 52 14.27 1.51 3.94
C LYS A 52 14.03 1.85 2.48
N ASP A 53 13.63 0.89 1.68
CA ASP A 53 13.33 1.06 0.26
C ASP A 53 11.95 0.50 0.01
N TYR A 54 10.98 1.38 -0.26
CA TYR A 54 9.59 0.95 -0.40
C TYR A 54 9.42 0.01 -1.60
N THR A 55 10.24 0.14 -2.64
CA THR A 55 10.14 -0.67 -3.84
C THR A 55 10.40 -2.15 -3.53
N ILE A 56 11.25 -2.44 -2.55
CA ILE A 56 11.52 -3.81 -2.12
C ILE A 56 10.25 -4.44 -1.53
N MET A 57 9.62 -3.75 -0.57
CA MET A 57 8.42 -4.25 0.08
C MET A 57 7.24 -4.31 -0.90
N TYR A 58 7.00 -3.22 -1.62
CA TYR A 58 5.89 -3.07 -2.55
C TYR A 58 5.98 -4.10 -3.68
N ASN A 59 7.13 -4.19 -4.37
CA ASN A 59 7.30 -5.09 -5.50
C ASN A 59 7.23 -6.56 -5.06
N TYR A 60 7.79 -6.89 -3.89
CA TYR A 60 7.75 -8.25 -3.39
C TYR A 60 6.34 -8.69 -2.99
N PHE A 61 5.60 -7.84 -2.27
CA PHE A 61 4.23 -8.16 -1.88
C PHE A 61 3.30 -8.20 -3.09
N LEU A 62 3.48 -7.31 -4.07
CA LEU A 62 2.76 -7.34 -5.34
C LEU A 62 3.07 -8.64 -6.10
N TRP A 63 4.35 -9.04 -6.15
CA TRP A 63 4.75 -10.29 -6.77
C TRP A 63 4.09 -11.49 -6.12
N MET A 64 4.12 -11.59 -4.78
CA MET A 64 3.43 -12.64 -4.03
C MET A 64 1.93 -12.68 -4.33
N THR A 65 1.30 -11.51 -4.52
CA THR A 65 -0.13 -11.44 -4.85
C THR A 65 -0.44 -12.09 -6.20
N GLY A 66 0.37 -11.83 -7.23
CA GLY A 66 0.16 -12.37 -8.59
C GLY A 66 0.86 -13.70 -8.89
N LYS A 67 1.57 -14.29 -7.93
CA LYS A 67 2.46 -15.44 -8.17
C LYS A 67 1.72 -16.72 -8.58
N ASN A 68 0.63 -17.04 -7.89
CA ASN A 68 -0.15 -18.26 -8.13
C ASN A 68 -1.65 -17.94 -8.22
N PRO A 69 -2.13 -17.44 -9.39
CA PRO A 69 -3.53 -17.09 -9.58
C PRO A 69 -4.49 -18.24 -9.26
N GLY A 70 -5.57 -17.93 -8.54
CA GLY A 70 -6.58 -18.88 -8.07
C GLY A 70 -6.27 -19.50 -6.72
N THR A 71 -5.15 -19.13 -6.08
CA THR A 71 -4.80 -19.58 -4.72
C THR A 71 -4.50 -18.39 -3.81
N THR A 72 -4.82 -18.52 -2.52
CA THR A 72 -4.52 -17.50 -1.52
C THR A 72 -3.17 -17.71 -0.83
N GLN A 73 -2.44 -18.79 -1.14
CA GLN A 73 -1.29 -19.23 -0.36
C GLN A 73 -0.20 -18.16 -0.23
N ASP A 74 0.19 -17.50 -1.32
CA ASP A 74 1.24 -16.49 -1.29
C ASP A 74 0.75 -15.17 -0.66
N MET A 75 -0.51 -14.80 -0.87
CA MET A 75 -1.12 -13.65 -0.19
C MET A 75 -1.16 -13.86 1.33
N LEU A 76 -1.60 -15.05 1.77
CA LEU A 76 -1.62 -15.43 3.18
C LEU A 76 -0.21 -15.53 3.77
N THR A 77 0.78 -15.94 2.98
CA THR A 77 2.19 -15.89 3.42
C THR A 77 2.60 -14.47 3.79
N VAL A 78 2.30 -13.47 2.94
CA VAL A 78 2.56 -12.06 3.25
C VAL A 78 1.78 -11.61 4.49
N CYS A 79 0.49 -11.93 4.56
CA CYS A 79 -0.36 -11.47 5.65
C CYS A 79 0.00 -12.09 7.01
N ASN A 80 0.28 -13.38 7.06
CA ASN A 80 0.78 -14.04 8.27
C ASN A 80 2.17 -13.52 8.67
N GLY A 81 3.00 -13.20 7.68
CA GLY A 81 4.28 -12.50 7.87
C GLY A 81 4.11 -11.17 8.59
N LEU A 82 3.23 -10.31 8.05
CA LEU A 82 2.93 -9.00 8.61
C LEU A 82 2.29 -9.10 10.01
N GLU A 83 1.42 -10.08 10.24
CA GLU A 83 0.86 -10.32 11.57
C GLU A 83 1.94 -10.71 12.57
N THR A 84 2.85 -11.62 12.20
CA THR A 84 3.97 -11.98 13.08
C THR A 84 4.91 -10.80 13.32
N PHE A 85 5.16 -9.98 12.30
CA PHE A 85 5.90 -8.73 12.45
C PHE A 85 5.24 -7.81 13.47
N ASN A 86 3.91 -7.63 13.41
CA ASN A 86 3.16 -6.78 14.32
C ASN A 86 3.22 -7.27 15.77
N LEU A 87 3.07 -8.58 15.96
CA LEU A 87 3.20 -9.21 17.28
C LEU A 87 4.62 -9.04 17.84
N CYS A 88 5.65 -9.27 17.01
CA CYS A 88 7.04 -9.02 17.39
C CYS A 88 7.27 -7.54 17.75
N ASN A 89 6.73 -6.63 16.94
CA ASN A 89 6.87 -5.19 17.08
C ASN A 89 5.87 -4.57 18.09
N HIS A 90 5.15 -5.37 18.86
CA HIS A 90 4.18 -4.89 19.85
C HIS A 90 4.85 -3.93 20.85
N GLY A 91 4.20 -2.80 21.13
CA GLY A 91 4.75 -1.72 21.96
C GLY A 91 5.93 -0.96 21.34
N ASN A 92 6.21 -1.16 20.05
CA ASN A 92 7.31 -0.50 19.31
C ASN A 92 6.81 0.07 17.96
N GLN A 93 5.52 0.39 17.90
CA GLN A 93 4.84 0.82 16.67
C GLN A 93 5.33 2.19 16.16
N GLY A 94 5.86 3.03 17.06
CA GLY A 94 6.44 4.32 16.68
C GLY A 94 7.59 4.21 15.67
N CYS A 95 8.24 3.05 15.53
CA CYS A 95 9.24 2.82 14.48
C CYS A 95 8.68 2.87 13.05
N LEU A 96 7.36 2.73 12.87
CA LEU A 96 6.68 2.83 11.58
C LEU A 96 6.20 4.26 11.29
N ASP A 97 6.28 5.17 12.26
CA ASP A 97 5.95 6.57 12.03
C ASP A 97 7.01 7.23 11.14
N ILE A 98 6.59 8.11 10.24
CA ILE A 98 7.47 8.86 9.33
C ILE A 98 8.66 9.47 10.06
N SER A 99 8.45 10.09 11.23
CA SER A 99 9.52 10.74 12.01
C SER A 99 10.66 9.80 12.44
N ASN A 100 10.38 8.50 12.57
CA ASN A 100 11.40 7.49 12.88
C ASN A 100 11.91 6.79 11.62
N LEU A 101 11.09 6.63 10.59
CA LEU A 101 11.51 6.08 9.30
C LEU A 101 12.53 6.97 8.59
N ILE A 102 12.38 8.30 8.64
CA ILE A 102 13.33 9.25 8.03
C ILE A 102 14.72 9.24 8.69
N GLN A 103 14.87 8.63 9.87
CA GLN A 103 16.18 8.42 10.49
C GLN A 103 16.94 7.23 9.85
N LYS A 104 16.26 6.44 9.02
CA LYS A 104 16.75 5.18 8.43
C LYS A 104 16.81 5.23 6.91
N THR A 105 16.05 6.13 6.29
CA THR A 105 15.94 6.31 4.84
C THR A 105 15.54 7.76 4.50
N ASP A 106 15.52 8.11 3.21
CA ASP A 106 15.04 9.42 2.77
C ASP A 106 13.50 9.56 2.95
N ILE A 107 13.03 10.80 2.90
CA ILE A 107 11.62 11.12 3.17
C ILE A 107 10.65 10.45 2.21
N ASN A 108 11.01 10.28 0.94
CA ASN A 108 10.11 9.67 -0.05
C ASN A 108 9.98 8.18 0.24
N ASN A 109 11.12 7.50 0.48
CA ASN A 109 11.09 6.11 0.91
C ASN A 109 10.36 5.90 2.24
N ALA A 110 10.47 6.83 3.19
CA ALA A 110 9.71 6.73 4.45
C ALA A 110 8.19 6.73 4.21
N TYR A 111 7.69 7.66 3.37
CA TYR A 111 6.27 7.69 3.00
C TYR A 111 5.85 6.45 2.22
N GLY A 112 6.61 6.04 1.20
CA GLY A 112 6.32 4.83 0.42
C GLY A 112 6.30 3.56 1.28
N VAL A 113 7.22 3.43 2.24
CA VAL A 113 7.29 2.30 3.19
C VAL A 113 6.05 2.29 4.08
N GLU A 114 5.69 3.42 4.69
CA GLU A 114 4.49 3.50 5.52
C GLU A 114 3.22 3.21 4.70
N ALA A 115 3.11 3.81 3.50
CA ALA A 115 1.97 3.64 2.61
C ALA A 115 1.80 2.18 2.16
N THR A 116 2.89 1.51 1.79
CA THR A 116 2.89 0.08 1.44
C THR A 116 2.48 -0.76 2.64
N TYR A 117 3.09 -0.52 3.80
CA TYR A 117 2.76 -1.26 5.02
C TYR A 117 1.27 -1.10 5.39
N ARG A 118 0.73 0.14 5.35
CA ARG A 118 -0.68 0.41 5.64
C ARG A 118 -1.63 -0.16 4.58
N GLN A 119 -1.27 -0.08 3.31
CA GLN A 119 -2.04 -0.70 2.21
C GLN A 119 -2.25 -2.19 2.48
N TYR A 120 -1.19 -2.90 2.87
CA TYR A 120 -1.30 -4.32 3.16
C TYR A 120 -1.99 -4.61 4.49
N GLN A 121 -1.61 -3.91 5.56
CA GLN A 121 -2.14 -4.14 6.90
C GLN A 121 -3.64 -3.77 7.03
N ARG A 122 -4.08 -2.70 6.37
CA ARG A 122 -5.47 -2.21 6.50
C ARG A 122 -6.43 -2.76 5.46
N PHE A 123 -5.93 -3.13 4.28
CA PHE A 123 -6.78 -3.57 3.19
C PHE A 123 -6.41 -4.96 2.69
N ASN A 124 -5.25 -5.16 2.07
CA ASN A 124 -4.96 -6.43 1.38
C ASN A 124 -5.00 -7.64 2.31
N CYS A 125 -4.55 -7.51 3.56
CA CYS A 125 -4.58 -8.58 4.56
C CYS A 125 -5.83 -8.61 5.45
N GLY A 126 -6.84 -7.81 5.13
CA GLY A 126 -8.13 -7.80 5.81
C GLY A 126 -9.28 -7.85 4.80
N PRO A 127 -10.04 -6.77 4.63
CA PRO A 127 -11.20 -6.76 3.75
C PRO A 127 -10.85 -7.10 2.29
N GLY A 128 -9.66 -6.74 1.79
CA GLY A 128 -9.23 -7.00 0.42
C GLY A 128 -9.19 -8.50 0.09
N ILE A 129 -8.34 -9.27 0.78
CA ILE A 129 -8.25 -10.72 0.56
C ILE A 129 -9.56 -11.43 0.89
N ASN A 130 -10.29 -11.00 1.92
CA ASN A 130 -11.59 -11.57 2.27
C ASN A 130 -12.57 -11.46 1.09
N THR A 131 -12.67 -10.28 0.48
CA THR A 131 -13.55 -10.11 -0.68
C THR A 131 -13.09 -10.93 -1.87
N LEU A 132 -11.78 -10.98 -2.16
CA LEU A 132 -11.27 -11.79 -3.27
C LEU A 132 -11.54 -13.30 -3.09
N ILE A 133 -11.47 -13.82 -1.87
CA ILE A 133 -11.79 -15.22 -1.56
C ILE A 133 -13.25 -15.54 -1.87
N HIS A 134 -14.16 -14.60 -1.62
CA HIS A 134 -15.60 -14.82 -1.77
C HIS A 134 -16.13 -14.51 -3.19
N GLU A 135 -15.59 -13.48 -3.84
CA GLU A 135 -16.13 -12.94 -5.09
C GLU A 135 -15.29 -13.29 -6.32
N GLY A 136 -14.07 -13.78 -6.13
CA GLY A 136 -13.16 -14.23 -7.19
C GLY A 136 -11.77 -13.59 -7.11
N LEU A 137 -10.76 -14.43 -6.90
CA LEU A 137 -9.35 -14.02 -6.77
C LEU A 137 -8.53 -14.24 -8.03
N SER A 138 -8.96 -15.15 -8.91
CA SER A 138 -8.16 -15.61 -10.04
C SER A 138 -7.87 -14.51 -11.05
N CYS A 139 -8.88 -13.68 -11.37
CA CYS A 139 -8.69 -12.59 -12.32
C CYS A 139 -7.78 -11.49 -11.78
N PRO A 140 -8.02 -10.91 -10.58
CA PRO A 140 -7.14 -9.89 -10.01
C PRO A 140 -5.68 -10.35 -9.95
N GLN A 141 -5.41 -11.58 -9.49
CA GLN A 141 -4.05 -12.11 -9.42
C GLN A 141 -3.41 -12.28 -10.79
N ARG A 142 -4.17 -12.70 -11.81
CA ARG A 142 -3.67 -12.80 -13.19
C ARG A 142 -3.32 -11.43 -13.77
N VAL A 143 -4.15 -10.42 -13.51
CA VAL A 143 -3.85 -9.04 -13.93
C VAL A 143 -2.57 -8.56 -13.23
N VAL A 144 -2.45 -8.76 -11.92
CA VAL A 144 -1.20 -8.45 -11.19
C VAL A 144 -0.01 -9.16 -11.82
N SER A 145 -0.12 -10.47 -12.09
CA SER A 145 0.95 -11.28 -12.68
C SER A 145 1.43 -10.74 -14.02
N ASN A 146 0.50 -10.42 -14.91
CA ASN A 146 0.80 -10.03 -16.28
C ASN A 146 1.26 -8.56 -16.40
N TYR A 147 0.83 -7.69 -15.49
CA TYR A 147 1.05 -6.24 -15.58
C TYR A 147 1.95 -5.69 -14.47
N GLN A 148 2.73 -6.53 -13.75
CA GLN A 148 3.53 -6.08 -12.60
C GLN A 148 4.34 -4.82 -12.87
N LEU A 149 5.09 -4.80 -13.98
CA LEU A 149 5.96 -3.66 -14.29
C LEU A 149 5.15 -2.37 -14.50
N TYR A 150 4.03 -2.45 -15.19
CA TYR A 150 3.12 -1.32 -15.38
C TYR A 150 2.55 -0.83 -14.03
N LEU A 151 2.08 -1.75 -13.19
CA LEU A 151 1.52 -1.44 -11.86
C LEU A 151 2.56 -0.79 -10.93
N GLN A 152 3.80 -1.29 -10.96
CA GLN A 152 4.93 -0.70 -10.23
C GLN A 152 5.26 0.70 -10.75
N THR A 153 5.20 0.90 -12.06
CA THR A 153 5.49 2.20 -12.69
C THR A 153 4.40 3.23 -12.33
N CYS A 154 3.13 2.85 -12.24
CA CYS A 154 2.07 3.73 -11.74
C CYS A 154 2.39 4.30 -10.34
N VAL A 155 2.87 3.44 -9.42
CA VAL A 155 3.27 3.89 -8.07
C VAL A 155 4.53 4.74 -8.12
N ALA A 156 5.53 4.38 -8.92
CA ALA A 156 6.75 5.17 -9.06
C ALA A 156 6.49 6.59 -9.61
N SER A 157 5.62 6.72 -10.61
CA SER A 157 5.20 8.02 -11.16
C SER A 157 4.44 8.86 -10.13
N TYR A 158 3.59 8.25 -9.31
CA TYR A 158 2.93 8.91 -8.18
C TYR A 158 3.94 9.41 -7.16
N GLU A 159 4.82 8.53 -6.65
CA GLU A 159 5.85 8.86 -5.64
C GLU A 159 6.77 9.99 -6.14
N THR A 160 7.16 9.94 -7.42
CA THR A 160 7.97 10.99 -8.06
C THR A 160 7.22 12.33 -8.09
N SER A 161 5.95 12.33 -8.47
CA SER A 161 5.16 13.56 -8.56
C SER A 161 4.94 14.20 -7.19
N VAL A 162 4.58 13.40 -6.18
CA VAL A 162 4.34 13.92 -4.82
C VAL A 162 5.62 14.36 -4.13
N ALA A 163 6.76 13.74 -4.43
CA ALA A 163 8.06 14.18 -3.94
C ALA A 163 8.44 15.59 -4.46
N ASN A 164 8.01 15.93 -5.67
CA ASN A 164 8.34 17.21 -6.32
C ASN A 164 7.27 18.29 -6.15
N ASP A 165 6.00 17.90 -6.03
CA ASP A 165 4.84 18.81 -6.03
C ASP A 165 3.70 18.32 -5.09
N GLN A 166 3.93 18.42 -3.79
CA GLN A 166 2.93 17.99 -2.79
C GLN A 166 1.60 18.76 -2.86
N ALA A 167 1.59 19.99 -3.42
CA ALA A 167 0.38 20.82 -3.49
C ALA A 167 -0.71 20.18 -4.37
N ASN A 168 -0.31 19.38 -5.35
CA ASN A 168 -1.22 18.64 -6.23
C ASN A 168 -1.40 17.16 -5.82
N GLY A 169 -1.03 16.80 -4.57
CA GLY A 169 -1.03 15.43 -4.08
C GLY A 169 -2.35 14.67 -4.27
N CYS A 170 -3.51 15.32 -4.07
CA CYS A 170 -4.81 14.68 -4.32
C CYS A 170 -5.07 14.37 -5.79
N THR A 171 -4.60 15.21 -6.70
CA THR A 171 -4.68 14.95 -8.14
C THR A 171 -3.83 13.74 -8.49
N TYR A 172 -2.59 13.70 -8.00
CA TYR A 172 -1.69 12.56 -8.24
C TYR A 172 -2.23 11.27 -7.61
N ALA A 173 -2.87 11.33 -6.45
CA ALA A 173 -3.51 10.18 -5.83
C ALA A 173 -4.67 9.62 -6.67
N GLN A 174 -5.53 10.48 -7.21
CA GLN A 174 -6.60 10.05 -8.12
C GLN A 174 -6.01 9.45 -9.41
N THR A 175 -4.96 10.06 -9.95
CA THR A 175 -4.23 9.57 -11.11
C THR A 175 -3.60 8.20 -10.86
N LEU A 176 -3.01 7.97 -9.68
CA LEU A 176 -2.51 6.66 -9.26
C LEU A 176 -3.62 5.60 -9.30
N MET A 177 -4.76 5.90 -8.67
CA MET A 177 -5.91 4.98 -8.64
C MET A 177 -6.38 4.65 -10.07
N ASN A 178 -6.39 5.64 -10.96
CA ASN A 178 -6.78 5.44 -12.36
C ASN A 178 -5.76 4.61 -13.14
N CYS A 179 -4.47 4.94 -13.03
CA CYS A 179 -3.37 4.22 -13.67
C CYS A 179 -3.39 2.74 -13.26
N TRP A 180 -3.48 2.47 -11.96
CA TRP A 180 -3.33 1.12 -11.43
C TRP A 180 -4.52 0.21 -11.73
N SER A 181 -5.74 0.75 -11.73
CA SER A 181 -6.96 -0.01 -12.02
C SER A 181 -7.22 -0.23 -13.51
N ALA A 182 -6.61 0.55 -14.41
CA ALA A 182 -6.81 0.45 -15.86
C ALA A 182 -6.74 -0.99 -16.44
N PRO A 183 -5.69 -1.80 -16.17
CA PRO A 183 -5.62 -3.16 -16.73
C PRO A 183 -6.68 -4.11 -16.17
N PHE A 184 -7.21 -3.82 -14.97
CA PHE A 184 -8.29 -4.61 -14.40
C PHE A 184 -9.61 -4.38 -15.13
N GLN A 185 -9.84 -3.18 -15.68
CA GLN A 185 -11.07 -2.85 -16.40
C GLN A 185 -11.18 -3.55 -17.75
N THR A 186 -10.05 -3.72 -18.42
CA THR A 186 -10.00 -4.33 -19.76
C THR A 186 -9.79 -5.83 -19.70
N ALA A 187 -9.46 -6.37 -18.53
CA ALA A 187 -9.25 -7.79 -18.35
C ALA A 187 -10.56 -8.56 -18.54
N SER A 188 -10.47 -9.69 -19.24
CA SER A 188 -11.57 -10.63 -19.39
C SER A 188 -11.80 -11.39 -18.08
N CYS A 189 -12.37 -10.71 -17.08
CA CYS A 189 -12.66 -11.24 -15.75
C CYS A 189 -14.06 -11.86 -15.63
N GLY A 190 -14.93 -11.72 -16.64
CA GLY A 190 -16.29 -12.23 -16.58
C GLY A 190 -17.04 -11.66 -15.37
N SER A 191 -17.58 -12.53 -14.51
CA SER A 191 -18.25 -12.14 -13.27
C SER A 191 -17.35 -11.46 -12.25
N GLU A 192 -16.02 -11.66 -12.30
CA GLU A 192 -15.07 -11.06 -11.37
C GLU A 192 -14.72 -9.61 -11.72
N ASN A 193 -15.21 -9.06 -12.84
CA ASN A 193 -14.74 -7.76 -13.33
C ASN A 193 -14.96 -6.62 -12.33
N GLY A 194 -16.19 -6.51 -11.80
CA GLY A 194 -16.53 -5.46 -10.84
C GLY A 194 -15.67 -5.53 -9.58
N ILE A 195 -15.42 -6.74 -9.06
CA ILE A 195 -14.60 -6.91 -7.85
C ILE A 195 -13.12 -6.64 -8.12
N ALA A 196 -12.58 -7.09 -9.26
CA ALA A 196 -11.18 -6.90 -9.61
C ALA A 196 -10.81 -5.42 -9.72
N VAL A 197 -11.70 -4.67 -10.38
CA VAL A 197 -11.60 -3.22 -10.59
C VAL A 197 -11.73 -2.44 -9.27
N TRP A 198 -12.70 -2.82 -8.41
CA TRP A 198 -12.85 -2.24 -7.07
C TRP A 198 -11.64 -2.50 -6.17
N TRP A 199 -11.17 -3.76 -6.11
CA TRP A 199 -10.05 -4.16 -5.26
C TRP A 199 -8.78 -3.38 -5.64
N ALA A 200 -8.51 -3.27 -6.94
CA ALA A 200 -7.41 -2.50 -7.49
C ALA A 200 -7.43 -1.03 -7.07
N CYS A 201 -8.61 -0.42 -7.03
CA CYS A 201 -8.76 0.97 -6.63
C CYS A 201 -8.63 1.15 -5.12
N GLU A 202 -9.33 0.36 -4.31
CA GLU A 202 -9.37 0.55 -2.86
C GLU A 202 -7.98 0.35 -2.23
N GLN A 203 -7.18 -0.60 -2.72
CA GLN A 203 -5.81 -0.73 -2.21
C GLN A 203 -4.96 0.53 -2.48
N ASN A 204 -5.13 1.20 -3.62
CA ASN A 204 -4.36 2.39 -3.97
C ASN A 204 -4.91 3.65 -3.29
N LYS A 205 -6.21 3.69 -3.01
CA LYS A 205 -6.81 4.69 -2.13
C LYS A 205 -6.19 4.63 -0.74
N VAL A 206 -6.09 3.44 -0.13
CA VAL A 206 -5.44 3.28 1.19
C VAL A 206 -3.96 3.68 1.15
N PHE A 207 -3.25 3.33 0.07
CA PHE A 207 -1.88 3.75 -0.15
C PHE A 207 -1.76 5.28 -0.16
N ALA A 208 -2.50 5.97 -1.02
CA ALA A 208 -2.44 7.42 -1.15
C ALA A 208 -2.94 8.17 0.09
N GLN A 209 -3.97 7.66 0.77
CA GLN A 209 -4.51 8.25 2.01
C GLN A 209 -3.53 8.17 3.19
N THR A 210 -2.46 7.37 3.09
CA THR A 210 -1.40 7.38 4.09
C THR A 210 -0.68 8.74 4.09
N THR A 211 -0.38 9.27 2.90
CA THR A 211 0.28 10.58 2.74
C THR A 211 -0.73 11.73 2.74
N PHE A 212 -1.90 11.53 2.10
CA PHE A 212 -2.91 12.57 1.94
C PHE A 212 -4.30 12.12 2.44
N PRO A 213 -4.50 12.04 3.77
CA PRO A 213 -5.73 11.49 4.36
C PRO A 213 -6.98 12.33 4.09
N SER A 214 -6.83 13.61 3.75
CA SER A 214 -7.94 14.52 3.47
C SER A 214 -8.41 14.51 2.01
N CYS A 215 -7.75 13.76 1.12
CA CYS A 215 -8.17 13.72 -0.28
C CYS A 215 -9.53 13.03 -0.42
N PRO A 216 -10.46 13.59 -1.22
CA PRO A 216 -11.79 13.04 -1.44
C PRO A 216 -11.74 11.89 -2.46
N LEU A 217 -10.93 10.87 -2.17
CA LEU A 217 -10.72 9.72 -3.04
C LEU A 217 -11.86 8.72 -2.86
N SER A 218 -12.45 8.29 -3.96
CA SER A 218 -13.52 7.30 -3.98
C SER A 218 -13.22 6.20 -5.01
N CYS A 219 -13.51 4.97 -4.62
CA CYS A 219 -13.73 3.89 -5.56
C CYS A 219 -15.25 3.72 -5.68
N ASP A 220 -15.78 3.62 -6.90
CA ASP A 220 -17.23 3.53 -7.11
C ASP A 220 -17.82 2.40 -6.25
N GLU A 221 -18.84 2.71 -5.45
CA GLU A 221 -19.27 1.90 -4.29
C GLU A 221 -19.99 0.59 -4.65
N LYS A 222 -20.15 0.26 -5.95
CA LYS A 222 -21.02 -0.86 -6.34
C LYS A 222 -20.66 -1.47 -7.71
N PHE A 223 -19.52 -2.14 -7.80
CA PHE A 223 -19.26 -3.23 -8.76
C PHE A 223 -19.69 -2.97 -10.23
N GLY A 224 -19.33 -1.81 -10.80
CA GLY A 224 -19.64 -1.42 -12.19
C GLY A 224 -18.61 -0.43 -12.72
N PRO A 225 -18.51 -0.22 -14.06
CA PRO A 225 -17.37 0.45 -14.67
C PRO A 225 -17.25 1.87 -14.13
N PHE A 226 -16.04 2.21 -13.67
CA PHE A 226 -15.74 3.52 -13.11
C PHE A 226 -16.29 4.62 -14.02
N THR A 227 -17.27 5.36 -13.53
CA THR A 227 -17.82 6.49 -14.27
C THR A 227 -16.97 7.74 -14.03
N GLY A 228 -17.04 8.74 -14.91
CA GLY A 228 -16.35 10.02 -14.71
C GLY A 228 -14.83 9.96 -14.96
N SER A 229 -14.02 10.31 -13.96
CA SER A 229 -12.57 10.60 -14.11
C SER A 229 -11.77 9.42 -14.67
N HIS A 230 -12.20 8.18 -14.39
CA HIS A 230 -11.52 6.97 -14.85
C HIS A 230 -11.91 6.58 -16.28
N ALA A 231 -13.17 6.75 -16.67
CA ALA A 231 -13.60 6.54 -18.06
C ALA A 231 -12.84 7.51 -18.99
N ASN A 232 -12.74 8.78 -18.58
CA ASN A 232 -11.94 9.79 -19.28
C ASN A 232 -10.44 9.42 -19.32
N TYR A 233 -9.93 8.75 -18.28
CA TYR A 233 -8.55 8.26 -18.26
C TYR A 233 -8.34 7.21 -19.36
N MET A 234 -9.24 6.23 -19.46
CA MET A 234 -9.13 5.15 -20.45
C MET A 234 -9.16 5.66 -21.90
N ASP A 235 -9.98 6.67 -22.20
CA ASP A 235 -10.06 7.26 -23.56
C ASP A 235 -8.71 7.79 -24.08
N THR A 236 -7.80 8.15 -23.17
CA THR A 236 -6.51 8.77 -23.50
C THR A 236 -5.31 7.91 -23.09
N HIS A 237 -5.50 6.89 -22.25
CA HIS A 237 -4.44 6.07 -21.67
C HIS A 237 -4.60 4.57 -21.96
N HIS A 238 -5.54 4.17 -22.83
CA HIS A 238 -5.66 2.79 -23.29
C HIS A 238 -5.77 2.74 -24.82
N LYS A 239 -5.07 1.79 -25.42
CA LYS A 239 -5.22 1.46 -26.84
C LYS A 239 -5.00 -0.03 -27.07
N ILE A 240 -5.49 -0.52 -28.20
CA ILE A 240 -5.24 -1.89 -28.65
C ILE A 240 -4.48 -1.81 -29.97
N GLU A 241 -3.28 -2.39 -30.00
CA GLU A 241 -2.48 -2.51 -31.21
C GLU A 241 -2.19 -3.99 -31.46
N ASN A 242 -2.57 -4.49 -32.62
CA ASN A 242 -2.40 -5.91 -33.00
C ASN A 242 -2.97 -6.91 -31.97
N GLY A 243 -4.08 -6.57 -31.32
CA GLY A 243 -4.73 -7.40 -30.30
C GLY A 243 -4.05 -7.37 -28.93
N VAL A 244 -3.00 -6.55 -28.76
CA VAL A 244 -2.32 -6.32 -27.48
C VAL A 244 -2.84 -5.04 -26.84
N HIS A 245 -3.18 -5.10 -25.55
CA HIS A 245 -3.58 -3.93 -24.78
C HIS A 245 -2.33 -3.15 -24.38
N PHE A 246 -2.32 -1.85 -24.66
CA PHE A 246 -1.31 -0.92 -24.19
C PHE A 246 -1.94 0.09 -23.25
N PHE A 247 -1.27 0.36 -22.14
CA PHE A 247 -1.67 1.35 -21.14
C PHE A 247 -0.59 2.42 -21.05
N LYS A 248 -1.02 3.68 -21.08
CA LYS A 248 -0.12 4.80 -20.83
C LYS A 248 0.01 4.97 -19.33
N VAL A 249 1.25 4.90 -18.84
CA VAL A 249 1.56 5.37 -17.48
C VAL A 249 1.17 6.84 -17.41
N SER A 250 0.67 7.28 -16.26
CA SER A 250 0.33 8.68 -16.09
C SER A 250 1.54 9.58 -16.24
N ASN A 251 1.34 10.79 -16.78
CA ASN A 251 2.36 11.84 -16.72
C ASN A 251 2.75 12.09 -15.25
N HIS A 252 4.01 12.46 -15.04
CA HIS A 252 4.55 12.72 -13.71
C HIS A 252 5.39 13.98 -13.69
N VAL A 253 5.60 14.54 -12.50
CA VAL A 253 6.35 15.78 -12.33
C VAL A 253 7.73 15.49 -11.78
N GLU A 254 8.75 15.99 -12.48
CA GLU A 254 10.15 15.95 -12.07
C GLU A 254 10.72 17.35 -11.86
N LYS A 255 11.81 17.42 -11.10
CA LYS A 255 12.57 18.67 -10.92
C LYS A 255 13.84 18.64 -11.77
N VAL A 256 13.82 19.37 -12.89
CA VAL A 256 14.95 19.53 -13.81
C VAL A 256 15.48 20.95 -13.70
N ASP A 257 16.76 21.11 -13.39
CA ASP A 257 17.42 22.41 -13.20
C ASP A 257 16.66 23.36 -12.25
N GLY A 258 16.08 22.79 -11.19
CA GLY A 258 15.33 23.53 -10.18
C GLY A 258 13.89 23.89 -10.55
N LYS A 259 13.44 23.57 -11.77
CA LYS A 259 12.07 23.81 -12.26
C LYS A 259 11.27 22.52 -12.30
N LEU A 260 9.98 22.63 -12.00
CA LEU A 260 9.04 21.53 -12.20
C LEU A 260 8.76 21.38 -13.69
N VAL A 261 8.91 20.15 -14.18
CA VAL A 261 8.66 19.77 -15.57
C VAL A 261 7.72 18.58 -15.56
N GLU A 262 6.66 18.65 -16.36
CA GLU A 262 5.82 17.49 -16.62
C GLU A 262 6.52 16.57 -17.63
N VAL A 263 6.68 15.31 -17.25
CA VAL A 263 7.26 14.26 -18.07
C VAL A 263 6.13 13.36 -18.56
N GLU A 264 6.11 13.11 -19.86
CA GLU A 264 5.09 12.26 -20.48
C GLU A 264 5.30 10.80 -20.08
N GLY A 265 4.22 10.16 -19.64
CA GLY A 265 4.25 8.75 -19.27
C GLY A 265 4.37 7.82 -20.47
N VAL A 266 5.10 6.71 -20.28
CA VAL A 266 5.38 5.73 -21.33
C VAL A 266 4.19 4.80 -21.59
N TRP A 267 4.06 4.31 -22.82
CA TRP A 267 3.12 3.23 -23.15
C TRP A 267 3.74 1.87 -22.83
N MET A 268 2.97 1.02 -22.15
CA MET A 268 3.40 -0.32 -21.71
C MET A 268 2.33 -1.35 -22.07
N SER A 269 2.77 -2.54 -22.46
CA SER A 269 1.92 -3.71 -22.71
C SER A 269 1.94 -4.68 -21.55
#